data_AF-A0A928JQ25-F1
#
_entry.id   AF-A0A928JQ25-F1
#
_cell.length_a   1.000
_cell.length_b   1.000
_cell.length_c   1.000
_cell.angle_alpha   90.00
_cell.angle_beta   90.00
_cell.angle_gamma   90.00
#
_symmetry.space_group_name_H-M   'P 1'
#
loop_
_entity.id
_entity.type
_entity.pdbx_description
1 polymer ?
#
loop_
_entity_poly.entity_id
_entity_poly.type
_entity_poly.pdbx_seq_one_letter_code
_entity_poly.pdbx_strand_id
1 'polypeptide(L)'
;MFKNRKLIIILSSITASLLLIVAILFSSLLIKEGIEKRNNQAAADKVIAHIEQLSGIYVTLESENIIMTVKTEYDLLTDKQKLLVTNYPTLQKSIQELQHFKDKKIADEINSEIKRINKSTLTADNTGVAALLDKYDALTDSQKALVTDYNLLLELKKTVDKKIAEQETKDMGLELAEKFAGYDGKWGNFGEHKNAYQGLIEEALHRDVNYKKYFSTAANSLKFHITRFEKDSTVFGIGIAYYDFRGKDKNNGHNGTFYGEIIIREDGTVYATESGYYNDYY
;
A
#
# COMPACT_ATOMS: atom_id res chain seq x y z
N MET A 1 -42.34 88.34 40.65
CA MET A 1 -40.94 88.28 40.16
C MET A 1 -40.01 87.34 40.94
N PHE A 2 -40.12 87.19 42.26
CA PHE A 2 -39.19 86.38 43.07
C PHE A 2 -39.24 84.84 42.85
N LYS A 3 -40.40 84.27 42.49
CA LYS A 3 -40.58 82.81 42.33
C LYS A 3 -39.79 82.24 41.13
N ASN A 4 -39.73 82.99 40.02
CA ASN A 4 -38.99 82.59 38.81
C ASN A 4 -37.46 82.65 39.02
N ARG A 5 -36.95 83.59 39.82
CA ARG A 5 -35.51 83.66 40.13
C ARG A 5 -35.03 82.45 40.94
N LYS A 6 -35.79 82.00 41.94
CA LYS A 6 -35.48 80.78 42.69
C LYS A 6 -35.53 79.53 41.79
N LEU A 7 -36.53 79.45 40.91
CA LEU A 7 -36.66 78.33 39.96
C LEU A 7 -35.48 78.27 38.97
N ILE A 8 -35.03 79.41 38.43
CA ILE A 8 -33.88 79.51 37.51
C ILE A 8 -32.58 79.07 38.19
N ILE A 9 -32.35 79.49 39.44
CA ILE A 9 -31.15 79.11 40.21
C ILE A 9 -31.13 77.60 40.49
N ILE A 10 -32.30 77.02 40.82
CA ILE A 10 -32.44 75.58 41.04
C ILE A 10 -32.20 74.82 39.72
N LEU A 11 -32.78 75.26 38.60
CA LEU A 11 -32.57 74.64 37.30
C LEU A 11 -31.09 74.71 36.86
N SER A 12 -30.43 75.87 37.03
CA SER A 12 -29.03 76.03 36.67
C SER A 12 -28.11 75.14 37.53
N SER A 13 -28.43 75.01 38.82
CA SER A 13 -27.72 74.10 39.73
C SER A 13 -27.88 72.64 39.30
N ILE A 14 -29.11 72.22 38.96
CA ILE A 14 -29.38 70.85 38.48
C ILE A 14 -28.64 70.59 37.17
N THR A 15 -28.63 71.53 36.22
CA THR A 15 -27.90 71.36 34.96
C THR A 15 -26.39 71.28 35.15
N ALA A 16 -25.82 72.05 36.08
CA ALA A 16 -24.38 71.99 36.39
C ALA A 16 -24.00 70.66 37.05
N SER A 17 -24.83 70.17 37.98
CA SER A 17 -24.64 68.85 38.59
C SER A 17 -24.78 67.72 37.58
N LEU A 18 -25.73 67.82 36.64
CA LEU A 18 -25.91 66.82 35.57
C LEU A 18 -24.70 66.79 34.61
N LEU A 19 -24.18 67.95 34.21
CA LEU A 19 -22.97 68.06 33.40
C LEU A 19 -21.75 67.46 34.09
N LEU A 20 -21.60 67.69 35.40
CA LEU A 20 -20.51 67.12 36.19
C LEU A 20 -20.60 65.59 36.26
N ILE A 21 -21.80 65.04 36.47
CA ILE A 21 -22.03 63.59 36.47
C ILE A 21 -21.70 62.98 35.11
N VAL A 22 -22.15 63.61 34.02
CA VAL A 22 -21.83 63.15 32.65
C VAL A 22 -20.32 63.18 32.40
N ALA A 23 -19.63 64.24 32.83
CA ALA A 23 -18.18 64.34 32.71
C ALA A 23 -17.45 63.22 33.48
N ILE A 24 -17.85 62.95 34.73
CA ILE A 24 -17.28 61.88 35.56
C ILE A 24 -17.51 60.50 34.92
N LEU A 25 -18.73 60.23 34.43
CA LEU A 25 -19.06 58.98 33.76
C LEU A 25 -18.23 58.82 32.48
N PHE A 26 -18.09 59.88 31.68
CA PHE A 26 -17.26 59.86 30.48
C PHE A 26 -15.78 59.63 30.81
N SER A 27 -15.23 60.31 31.82
CA SER A 27 -13.87 60.06 32.31
C SER A 27 -13.68 58.62 32.79
N SER A 28 -14.67 58.05 33.50
CA SER A 28 -14.61 56.66 33.98
C SER A 28 -14.60 55.65 32.83
N LEU A 29 -15.33 55.94 31.74
CA LEU A 29 -15.36 55.11 30.54
C LEU A 29 -13.99 55.11 29.83
N LEU A 30 -13.40 56.29 29.64
CA LEU A 30 -12.07 56.41 29.02
C LEU A 30 -10.97 55.69 29.81
N ILE A 31 -11.03 55.77 31.15
CA ILE A 31 -10.10 55.04 32.02
C ILE A 31 -10.26 53.53 31.84
N LYS A 32 -11.50 53.02 31.75
CA LYS A 32 -11.78 51.60 31.55
C LYS A 32 -11.24 51.08 30.21
N GLU A 33 -11.46 51.80 29.12
CA GLU A 33 -10.92 51.45 27.80
C GLU A 33 -9.39 51.45 27.78
N GLY A 34 -8.75 52.45 28.43
CA GLY A 34 -7.31 52.52 28.54
C GLY A 34 -6.69 51.40 29.38
N ILE A 35 -7.39 50.92 30.42
CA ILE A 35 -6.98 49.74 31.19
C ILE A 35 -7.14 48.47 30.36
N GLU A 36 -8.27 48.29 29.69
CA GLU A 36 -8.52 47.13 28.83
C GLU A 36 -7.46 47.02 27.72
N LYS A 37 -7.15 48.13 27.05
CA LYS A 37 -6.10 48.17 26.02
C LYS A 37 -4.74 47.76 26.56
N ARG A 38 -4.34 48.27 27.73
CA ARG A 38 -3.06 47.92 28.37
C ARG A 38 -3.01 46.45 28.79
N ASN A 39 -4.10 45.93 29.36
CA ASN A 39 -4.19 44.52 29.74
C ASN A 39 -4.13 43.60 28.53
N ASN A 40 -4.80 43.96 27.43
CA ASN A 40 -4.73 43.21 26.17
C ASN A 40 -3.30 43.23 25.59
N GLN A 41 -2.64 44.39 25.61
CA GLN A 41 -1.25 44.50 25.15
C GLN A 41 -0.32 43.64 26.01
N ALA A 42 -0.40 43.73 27.34
CA ALA A 42 0.48 42.97 28.24
C ALA A 42 0.33 41.44 28.08
N ALA A 43 -0.89 40.96 27.84
CA ALA A 43 -1.13 39.55 27.55
C ALA A 43 -0.50 39.11 26.22
N ALA A 44 -0.62 39.94 25.18
CA ALA A 44 -0.01 39.69 23.88
C ALA A 44 1.52 39.75 23.94
N ASP A 45 2.10 40.75 24.62
CA ASP A 45 3.55 40.94 24.76
C ASP A 45 4.23 39.72 25.37
N LYS A 46 3.57 39.08 26.36
CA LYS A 46 4.07 37.84 26.95
C LYS A 46 4.22 36.73 25.90
N VAL A 47 3.19 36.52 25.07
CA VAL A 47 3.21 35.50 24.02
C VAL A 47 4.18 35.88 22.90
N ILE A 48 4.26 37.16 22.52
CA ILE A 48 5.24 37.67 21.55
C ILE A 48 6.66 37.29 21.98
N ALA A 49 7.02 37.56 23.25
CA ALA A 49 8.35 37.25 23.77
C ALA A 49 8.65 35.74 23.75
N HIS A 50 7.67 34.89 24.06
CA HIS A 50 7.86 33.43 23.98
C HIS A 50 7.97 32.93 22.53
N ILE A 51 7.26 33.53 21.58
CA ILE A 51 7.42 33.23 20.14
C ILE A 51 8.79 33.70 19.64
N GLU A 52 9.32 34.83 20.11
CA GLU A 52 10.67 35.29 19.77
C GLU A 52 11.73 34.28 20.23
N GLN A 53 11.56 33.64 21.39
CA GLN A 53 12.47 32.58 21.84
C GLN A 53 12.50 31.38 20.87
N LEU A 54 11.38 31.05 20.20
CA LEU A 54 11.34 30.00 19.18
C LEU A 54 12.19 30.34 17.94
N SER A 55 12.37 31.62 17.62
CA SER A 55 13.22 32.03 16.49
C SER A 55 14.70 31.72 16.70
N GLY A 56 15.12 31.56 17.97
CA GLY A 56 16.50 31.25 18.34
C GLY A 56 16.81 29.75 18.46
N ILE A 57 15.82 28.85 18.31
CA ILE A 57 16.04 27.41 18.42
C ILE A 57 16.06 26.73 17.06
N TYR A 58 16.86 25.67 16.93
CA TYR A 58 16.76 24.75 15.82
C TYR A 58 15.63 23.75 16.12
N VAL A 59 14.60 23.72 15.27
CA VAL A 59 13.44 22.84 15.47
C VAL A 59 13.86 21.38 15.30
N THR A 60 13.60 20.58 16.33
CA THR A 60 13.75 19.12 16.32
C THR A 60 12.53 18.46 16.98
N LEU A 61 12.49 17.14 17.01
CA LEU A 61 11.45 16.40 17.75
C LEU A 61 11.46 16.71 19.26
N GLU A 62 12.62 17.04 19.85
CA GLU A 62 12.75 17.41 21.26
C GLU A 62 12.16 18.79 21.56
N SER A 63 12.05 19.66 20.54
CA SER A 63 11.44 20.99 20.65
C SER A 63 9.93 20.96 20.83
N GLU A 64 9.28 19.79 20.69
CA GLU A 64 7.82 19.66 20.71
C GLU A 64 7.17 20.31 21.93
N ASN A 65 7.65 20.02 23.13
CA ASN A 65 7.06 20.53 24.34
C ASN A 65 7.09 22.07 24.40
N ILE A 66 8.20 22.68 23.96
CA ILE A 66 8.37 24.13 23.96
C ILE A 66 7.42 24.76 22.94
N ILE A 67 7.40 24.28 21.70
CA ILE A 67 6.55 24.81 20.63
C ILE A 67 5.06 24.69 20.99
N MET A 68 4.64 23.55 21.54
CA MET A 68 3.25 23.30 21.92
C MET A 68 2.81 24.09 23.16
N THR A 69 3.75 24.40 24.08
CA THR A 69 3.48 25.30 25.20
C THR A 69 3.15 26.70 24.69
N VAL A 70 4.00 27.26 23.81
CA VAL A 70 3.76 28.59 23.22
C VAL A 70 2.47 28.62 22.40
N LYS A 71 2.16 27.54 21.66
CA LYS A 71 0.88 27.39 20.96
C LYS A 71 -0.31 27.46 21.93
N THR A 72 -0.22 26.74 23.04
CA THR A 72 -1.29 26.72 24.06
C THR A 72 -1.49 28.09 24.68
N GLU A 73 -0.41 28.81 25.00
CA GLU A 73 -0.49 30.18 25.52
C GLU A 73 -1.12 31.15 24.51
N TYR A 74 -0.76 31.04 23.23
CA TYR A 74 -1.42 31.80 22.16
C TYR A 74 -2.90 31.45 22.04
N ASP A 75 -3.26 30.16 22.10
CA ASP A 75 -4.64 29.70 21.96
C ASP A 75 -5.56 30.22 23.07
N LEU A 76 -5.02 30.42 24.29
CA LEU A 76 -5.70 30.99 25.46
C LEU A 76 -5.96 32.51 25.35
N LEU A 77 -5.31 33.21 24.43
CA LEU A 77 -5.56 34.63 24.21
C LEU A 77 -6.96 34.86 23.64
N THR A 78 -7.57 35.99 24.05
CA THR A 78 -8.80 36.49 23.40
C THR A 78 -8.52 36.95 21.98
N ASP A 79 -9.54 37.06 21.13
CA ASP A 79 -9.37 37.52 19.74
C ASP A 79 -8.71 38.91 19.66
N LYS A 80 -9.08 39.83 20.56
CA LYS A 80 -8.47 41.16 20.65
C LYS A 80 -6.97 41.10 20.95
N GLN A 81 -6.55 40.12 21.76
CA GLN A 81 -5.14 39.93 22.12
C GLN A 81 -4.37 39.22 21.01
N LYS A 82 -4.96 38.21 20.35
CA LYS A 82 -4.36 37.52 19.20
C LYS A 82 -4.01 38.49 18.07
N LEU A 83 -4.87 39.49 17.81
CA LEU A 83 -4.60 40.55 16.82
C LEU A 83 -3.34 41.38 17.12
N LEU A 84 -2.87 41.41 18.37
CA LEU A 84 -1.67 42.14 18.77
C LEU A 84 -0.40 41.29 18.62
N VAL A 85 -0.52 39.96 18.48
CA VAL A 85 0.62 39.03 18.33
C VAL A 85 1.08 38.99 16.87
N THR A 86 1.86 39.98 16.46
CA THR A 86 2.29 40.16 15.06
C THR A 86 3.28 39.11 14.57
N ASN A 87 3.97 38.41 15.47
CA ASN A 87 4.97 37.38 15.15
C ASN A 87 4.41 35.94 15.13
N TYR A 88 3.09 35.77 15.19
CA TYR A 88 2.43 34.45 15.05
C TYR A 88 2.92 33.59 13.85
N PRO A 89 3.27 34.15 12.66
CA PRO A 89 3.82 33.35 11.57
C PRO A 89 5.07 32.53 11.95
N THR A 90 5.89 33.02 12.89
CA THR A 90 7.05 32.28 13.41
C THR A 90 6.62 31.01 14.14
N LEU A 91 5.63 31.11 15.04
CA LEU A 91 5.05 29.96 15.72
C LEU A 91 4.47 28.94 14.73
N GLN A 92 3.72 29.43 13.73
CA GLN A 92 3.15 28.57 12.69
C GLN A 92 4.23 27.82 11.92
N LYS A 93 5.31 28.51 11.53
CA LYS A 93 6.45 27.89 10.85
C LYS A 93 7.11 26.81 11.71
N SER A 94 7.35 27.08 13.00
CA SER A 94 7.93 26.09 13.92
C SER A 94 7.04 24.85 14.09
N ILE A 95 5.71 25.02 14.15
CA ILE A 95 4.75 23.90 14.20
C ILE A 95 4.82 23.06 12.91
N GLN A 96 4.88 23.72 11.74
CA GLN A 96 4.98 23.04 10.45
C GLN A 96 6.30 22.27 10.31
N GLU A 97 7.42 22.87 10.71
CA GLU A 97 8.73 22.21 10.71
C GLU A 97 8.74 21.00 11.66
N LEU A 98 8.20 21.14 12.87
CA LEU A 98 8.05 20.03 13.81
C LEU A 98 7.22 18.89 13.21
N GLN A 99 6.10 19.21 12.58
CA GLN A 99 5.25 18.21 11.92
C GLN A 99 6.01 17.51 10.77
N HIS A 100 6.77 18.27 9.97
CA HIS A 100 7.61 17.70 8.93
C HIS A 100 8.65 16.71 9.50
N PHE A 101 9.31 17.04 10.62
CA PHE A 101 10.24 16.11 11.27
C PHE A 101 9.55 14.83 11.78
N LYS A 102 8.32 14.95 12.31
CA LYS A 102 7.52 13.79 12.71
C LYS A 102 7.18 12.89 11.52
N ASP A 103 6.71 13.48 10.43
CA ASP A 103 6.38 12.76 9.21
C ASP A 103 7.62 12.12 8.59
N LYS A 104 8.74 12.84 8.57
CA LYS A 104 10.03 12.32 8.10
C LYS A 104 10.51 11.13 8.93
N LYS A 105 10.35 11.17 10.25
CA LYS A 105 10.72 10.03 11.11
C LYS A 105 9.95 8.76 10.74
N ILE A 106 8.63 8.87 10.51
CA ILE A 106 7.79 7.74 10.08
C ILE A 106 8.27 7.19 8.73
N ALA A 107 8.55 8.07 7.77
CA ALA A 107 9.04 7.67 6.46
C ALA A 107 10.44 7.01 6.54
N ASP A 108 11.34 7.54 7.36
CA ASP A 108 12.69 6.99 7.58
C ASP A 108 12.66 5.60 8.23
N GLU A 109 11.71 5.35 9.14
CA GLU A 109 11.47 4.02 9.73
C GLU A 109 11.06 3.01 8.64
N ILE A 110 10.12 3.38 7.76
CA ILE A 110 9.69 2.53 6.64
C ILE A 110 10.85 2.28 5.65
N ASN A 111 11.57 3.33 5.26
CA ASN A 111 12.75 3.20 4.39
C ASN A 111 13.79 2.23 4.99
N SER A 112 14.02 2.32 6.30
CA SER A 112 14.92 1.42 7.03
C SER A 112 14.43 -0.02 7.05
N GLU A 113 13.13 -0.24 7.28
CA GLU A 113 12.52 -1.57 7.22
C GLU A 113 12.65 -2.20 5.82
N ILE A 114 12.39 -1.43 4.75
CA ILE A 114 12.54 -1.88 3.36
C ILE A 114 14.00 -2.30 3.08
N LYS A 115 14.97 -1.46 3.45
CA LYS A 115 16.41 -1.73 3.20
C LYS A 115 16.95 -2.95 3.95
N ARG A 116 16.35 -3.31 5.07
CA ARG A 116 16.75 -4.49 5.85
C ARG A 116 16.29 -5.80 5.21
N ILE A 117 15.33 -5.77 4.29
CA ILE A 117 14.87 -6.97 3.59
C ILE A 117 15.95 -7.45 2.63
N ASN A 118 16.46 -8.65 2.88
CA ASN A 118 17.32 -9.32 1.92
C ASN A 118 16.48 -9.98 0.82
N LYS A 119 16.53 -9.42 -0.39
CA LYS A 119 15.81 -9.94 -1.55
C LYS A 119 16.09 -11.41 -1.84
N SER A 120 17.31 -11.91 -1.57
CA SER A 120 17.68 -13.30 -1.89
C SER A 120 17.11 -14.34 -0.92
N THR A 121 16.61 -13.93 0.24
CA THR A 121 15.99 -14.83 1.23
C THR A 121 14.47 -14.85 1.13
N LEU A 122 13.88 -14.16 0.15
CA LEU A 122 12.43 -14.13 -0.04
C LEU A 122 11.90 -15.47 -0.58
N THR A 123 10.75 -15.86 -0.03
CA THR A 123 10.05 -17.12 -0.27
C THR A 123 8.55 -16.83 -0.49
N ALA A 124 7.80 -17.84 -0.92
CA ALA A 124 6.37 -17.72 -1.21
C ALA A 124 5.51 -17.39 0.03
N ASP A 125 5.97 -17.79 1.22
CA ASP A 125 5.31 -17.55 2.51
C ASP A 125 5.71 -16.20 3.15
N ASN A 126 6.50 -15.37 2.47
CA ASN A 126 6.90 -14.09 3.02
C ASN A 126 5.71 -13.13 3.17
N THR A 127 5.38 -12.80 4.42
CA THR A 127 4.32 -11.83 4.76
C THR A 127 4.85 -10.42 5.01
N GLY A 128 6.15 -10.27 5.24
CA GLY A 128 6.77 -8.99 5.62
C GLY A 128 6.68 -7.91 4.54
N VAL A 129 6.81 -8.29 3.26
CA VAL A 129 6.68 -7.33 2.14
C VAL A 129 5.24 -6.81 2.02
N ALA A 130 4.24 -7.69 2.16
CA ALA A 130 2.84 -7.29 2.14
C ALA A 130 2.50 -6.36 3.32
N ALA A 131 2.95 -6.70 4.52
CA ALA A 131 2.77 -5.84 5.70
C ALA A 131 3.41 -4.45 5.55
N LEU A 132 4.55 -4.34 4.84
CA LEU A 132 5.17 -3.05 4.53
C LEU A 132 4.38 -2.24 3.49
N LEU A 133 3.77 -2.89 2.51
CA LEU A 133 2.85 -2.23 1.58
C LEU A 133 1.64 -1.69 2.34
N ASP A 134 1.04 -2.47 3.23
CA ASP A 134 -0.08 -2.01 4.05
C ASP A 134 0.30 -0.82 4.94
N LYS A 135 1.49 -0.87 5.56
CA LYS A 135 2.04 0.27 6.33
C LYS A 135 2.22 1.51 5.45
N TYR A 136 2.78 1.36 4.25
CA TYR A 136 2.94 2.45 3.29
C TYR A 136 1.58 3.02 2.87
N ASP A 137 0.61 2.16 2.55
CA ASP A 137 -0.70 2.56 2.07
C ASP A 137 -1.50 3.34 3.12
N ALA A 138 -1.30 3.03 4.41
CA ALA A 138 -1.88 3.75 5.54
C ALA A 138 -1.26 5.14 5.81
N LEU A 139 -0.13 5.49 5.19
CA LEU A 139 0.49 6.80 5.33
C LEU A 139 -0.35 7.90 4.69
N THR A 140 -0.23 9.12 5.23
CA THR A 140 -0.76 10.33 4.58
C THR A 140 0.04 10.66 3.32
N ASP A 141 -0.52 11.46 2.41
CA ASP A 141 0.18 11.86 1.18
C ASP A 141 1.50 12.59 1.47
N SER A 142 1.52 13.44 2.50
CA SER A 142 2.73 14.14 2.95
C SER A 142 3.81 13.18 3.46
N GLN A 143 3.42 12.10 4.15
CA GLN A 143 4.34 11.06 4.62
C GLN A 143 4.83 10.19 3.45
N LYS A 144 3.94 9.77 2.54
CA LYS A 144 4.28 9.00 1.34
C LYS A 144 5.31 9.73 0.47
N ALA A 145 5.20 11.06 0.34
CA ALA A 145 6.14 11.88 -0.40
C ALA A 145 7.57 11.87 0.18
N LEU A 146 7.75 11.46 1.45
CA LEU A 146 9.04 11.36 2.13
C LEU A 146 9.64 9.95 2.08
N VAL A 147 8.88 8.94 1.63
CA VAL A 147 9.37 7.57 1.48
C VAL A 147 10.11 7.44 0.15
N THR A 148 11.44 7.32 0.21
CA THR A 148 12.31 7.29 -0.97
C THR A 148 12.48 5.89 -1.56
N ASP A 149 12.29 4.83 -0.76
CA ASP A 149 12.57 3.44 -1.15
C ASP A 149 11.31 2.68 -1.63
N TYR A 150 10.22 3.36 -1.95
CA TYR A 150 8.97 2.71 -2.40
C TYR A 150 9.16 1.84 -3.66
N ASN A 151 9.99 2.28 -4.61
CA ASN A 151 10.30 1.47 -5.80
C ASN A 151 10.99 0.15 -5.44
N LEU A 152 11.86 0.15 -4.42
CA LEU A 152 12.48 -1.08 -3.93
C LEU A 152 11.43 -2.01 -3.31
N LEU A 153 10.47 -1.46 -2.55
CA LEU A 153 9.35 -2.24 -2.00
C LEU A 153 8.53 -2.94 -3.11
N LEU A 154 8.26 -2.26 -4.23
CA LEU A 154 7.58 -2.86 -5.38
C LEU A 154 8.40 -3.99 -6.03
N GLU A 155 9.72 -3.84 -6.12
CA GLU A 155 10.59 -4.90 -6.63
C GLU A 155 10.66 -6.12 -5.70
N LEU A 156 10.59 -5.89 -4.38
CA LEU A 156 10.46 -6.98 -3.40
C LEU A 156 9.11 -7.70 -3.58
N LYS A 157 8.01 -6.97 -3.78
CA LYS A 157 6.68 -7.55 -4.03
C LYS A 157 6.66 -8.43 -5.28
N LYS A 158 7.20 -7.94 -6.40
CA LYS A 158 7.34 -8.76 -7.63
C LYS A 158 8.13 -10.04 -7.39
N THR A 159 9.13 -9.99 -6.51
CA THR A 159 9.95 -11.15 -6.17
C THR A 159 9.16 -12.18 -5.37
N VAL A 160 8.38 -11.74 -4.38
CA VAL A 160 7.46 -12.62 -3.63
C VAL A 160 6.41 -13.21 -4.55
N ASP A 161 5.80 -12.42 -5.44
CA ASP A 161 4.80 -12.90 -6.40
C ASP A 161 5.37 -13.97 -7.33
N LYS A 162 6.60 -13.77 -7.82
CA LYS A 162 7.30 -14.79 -8.60
C LYS A 162 7.51 -16.07 -7.78
N LYS A 163 7.90 -15.96 -6.51
CA LYS A 163 8.08 -17.12 -5.62
C LYS A 163 6.79 -17.86 -5.36
N ILE A 164 5.67 -17.15 -5.20
CA ILE A 164 4.33 -17.74 -5.08
C ILE A 164 4.00 -18.54 -6.36
N ALA A 165 4.14 -17.94 -7.54
CA ALA A 165 3.86 -18.62 -8.80
C ALA A 165 4.77 -19.86 -9.04
N GLU A 166 6.05 -19.77 -8.67
CA GLU A 166 6.98 -20.91 -8.71
C GLU A 166 6.52 -22.04 -7.78
N GLN A 167 6.07 -21.70 -6.57
CA GLN A 167 5.58 -22.68 -5.60
C GLN A 167 4.25 -23.31 -6.05
N GLU A 168 3.31 -22.52 -6.57
CA GLU A 168 2.05 -23.02 -7.15
C GLU A 168 2.30 -23.98 -8.30
N THR A 169 3.24 -23.65 -9.20
CA THR A 169 3.64 -24.52 -10.31
C THR A 169 4.19 -25.85 -9.78
N LYS A 170 5.07 -25.78 -8.79
CA LYS A 170 5.66 -26.95 -8.13
C LYS A 170 4.59 -27.84 -7.50
N ASP A 171 3.68 -27.26 -6.74
CA ASP A 171 2.62 -27.98 -6.03
C ASP A 171 1.66 -28.63 -7.03
N MET A 172 1.28 -27.93 -8.10
CA MET A 172 0.44 -28.49 -9.17
C MET A 172 1.11 -29.66 -9.90
N GLY A 173 2.41 -29.56 -10.20
CA GLY A 173 3.16 -30.65 -10.83
C GLY A 173 3.27 -31.89 -9.94
N LEU A 174 3.54 -31.69 -8.64
CA LEU A 174 3.55 -32.78 -7.67
C LEU A 174 2.18 -33.46 -7.56
N GLU A 175 1.13 -32.66 -7.46
CA GLU A 175 -0.22 -33.18 -7.36
C GLU A 175 -0.65 -33.93 -8.62
N LEU A 176 -0.26 -33.45 -9.81
CA LEU A 176 -0.42 -34.17 -11.08
C LEU A 176 0.26 -35.54 -11.03
N ALA A 177 1.52 -35.60 -10.59
CA ALA A 177 2.28 -36.86 -10.50
C ALA A 177 1.65 -37.85 -9.52
N GLU A 178 1.07 -37.37 -8.42
CA GLU A 178 0.47 -38.20 -7.39
C GLU A 178 -0.96 -38.66 -7.69
N LYS A 179 -1.78 -37.78 -8.29
CA LYS A 179 -3.24 -37.95 -8.34
C LYS A 179 -3.80 -38.19 -9.73
N PHE A 180 -3.06 -37.91 -10.81
CA PHE A 180 -3.59 -38.15 -12.15
C PHE A 180 -3.75 -39.66 -12.38
N ALA A 181 -4.98 -40.09 -12.67
CA ALA A 181 -5.33 -41.49 -12.81
C ALA A 181 -5.16 -42.05 -14.24
N GLY A 182 -4.78 -41.19 -15.18
CA GLY A 182 -4.73 -41.47 -16.61
C GLY A 182 -5.99 -41.01 -17.31
N TYR A 183 -6.04 -41.26 -18.61
CA TYR A 183 -7.19 -40.93 -19.45
C TYR A 183 -7.23 -41.86 -20.64
N ASP A 184 -8.42 -42.34 -20.98
CA ASP A 184 -8.67 -43.11 -22.19
C ASP A 184 -9.93 -42.54 -22.84
N GLY A 185 -9.78 -41.94 -24.02
CA GLY A 185 -10.89 -41.26 -24.66
C GLY A 185 -10.52 -40.56 -25.96
N LYS A 186 -11.35 -39.61 -26.39
CA LYS A 186 -11.08 -38.81 -27.59
C LYS A 186 -10.15 -37.66 -27.25
N TRP A 187 -9.19 -37.34 -28.12
CA TRP A 187 -8.29 -36.20 -27.93
C TRP A 187 -9.07 -34.89 -27.74
N GLY A 188 -10.07 -34.65 -28.59
CA GLY A 188 -10.92 -33.44 -28.52
C GLY A 188 -11.71 -33.29 -27.21
N ASN A 189 -11.83 -34.34 -26.41
CA ASN A 189 -12.55 -34.31 -25.14
C ASN A 189 -11.61 -34.22 -23.92
N PHE A 190 -10.29 -34.31 -24.11
CA PHE A 190 -9.32 -34.34 -23.00
C PHE A 190 -9.31 -33.03 -22.19
N GLY A 191 -9.43 -31.88 -22.87
CA GLY A 191 -9.49 -30.55 -22.25
C GLY A 191 -10.88 -30.09 -21.81
N GLU A 192 -11.95 -30.84 -22.10
CA GLU A 192 -13.32 -30.47 -21.73
C GLU A 192 -13.63 -30.76 -20.25
N HIS A 193 -12.78 -31.53 -19.58
CA HIS A 193 -12.93 -31.89 -18.18
C HIS A 193 -12.09 -30.93 -17.33
N LYS A 194 -12.76 -30.22 -16.41
CA LYS A 194 -12.22 -29.17 -15.54
C LYS A 194 -11.22 -29.68 -14.49
N ASN A 195 -10.36 -30.63 -14.84
CA ASN A 195 -9.28 -31.08 -13.98
C ASN A 195 -8.08 -30.14 -14.16
N ALA A 196 -7.58 -29.58 -13.05
CA ALA A 196 -6.47 -28.63 -13.04
C ALA A 196 -5.20 -29.15 -13.76
N TYR A 197 -5.02 -30.48 -13.86
CA TYR A 197 -3.83 -31.06 -14.48
C TYR A 197 -3.94 -31.31 -15.99
N GLN A 198 -5.16 -31.50 -16.52
CA GLN A 198 -5.33 -31.83 -17.94
C GLN A 198 -4.93 -30.67 -18.84
N GLY A 199 -5.18 -29.43 -18.40
CA GLY A 199 -4.69 -28.23 -19.09
C GLY A 199 -3.17 -28.17 -19.19
N LEU A 200 -2.44 -28.51 -18.12
CA LEU A 200 -0.97 -28.55 -18.13
C LEU A 200 -0.43 -29.56 -19.13
N ILE A 201 -1.02 -30.76 -19.16
CA ILE A 201 -0.62 -31.83 -20.09
C ILE A 201 -0.98 -31.45 -21.53
N GLU A 202 -2.17 -30.90 -21.77
CA GLU A 202 -2.60 -30.46 -23.10
C GLU A 202 -1.70 -29.34 -23.64
N GLU A 203 -1.36 -28.36 -22.80
CA GLU A 203 -0.44 -27.29 -23.17
C GLU A 203 0.95 -27.85 -23.53
N ALA A 204 1.49 -28.76 -22.72
CA ALA A 204 2.75 -29.43 -23.01
C ALA A 204 2.72 -30.19 -24.35
N LEU A 205 1.65 -30.93 -24.61
CA LEU A 205 1.46 -31.65 -25.87
C LEU A 205 1.31 -30.72 -27.08
N HIS A 206 0.65 -29.59 -26.93
CA HIS A 206 0.55 -28.61 -28.01
C HIS A 206 1.86 -27.88 -28.28
N ARG A 207 2.64 -27.63 -27.23
CA ARG A 207 3.88 -26.87 -27.29
C ARG A 207 5.05 -27.70 -27.81
N ASP A 208 5.19 -28.93 -27.31
CA ASP A 208 6.44 -29.69 -27.45
C ASP A 208 6.37 -30.77 -28.54
N VAL A 209 5.17 -31.16 -29.02
CA VAL A 209 5.02 -32.26 -29.99
C VAL A 209 4.14 -31.93 -31.19
N ASN A 210 4.35 -32.65 -32.30
CA ASN A 210 3.69 -32.45 -33.58
C ASN A 210 3.07 -33.74 -34.12
N TYR A 211 2.19 -34.36 -33.32
CA TYR A 211 1.46 -35.56 -33.72
C TYR A 211 0.64 -35.39 -35.01
N LYS A 212 0.19 -34.16 -35.32
CA LYS A 212 -0.59 -33.82 -36.53
C LYS A 212 0.18 -34.09 -37.83
N LYS A 213 1.51 -34.21 -37.77
CA LYS A 213 2.34 -34.61 -38.90
C LYS A 213 2.00 -36.03 -39.41
N TYR A 214 1.57 -36.92 -38.52
CA TYR A 214 1.41 -38.34 -38.81
C TYR A 214 0.01 -38.73 -39.28
N PHE A 215 -1.02 -37.95 -38.93
CA PHE A 215 -2.42 -38.31 -39.18
C PHE A 215 -3.07 -37.50 -40.30
N SER A 216 -3.93 -38.15 -41.10
CA SER A 216 -4.72 -37.51 -42.18
C SER A 216 -5.88 -36.66 -41.67
N THR A 217 -6.42 -37.01 -40.50
CA THR A 217 -7.41 -36.25 -39.75
C THR A 217 -6.87 -35.96 -38.34
N ALA A 218 -7.58 -35.16 -37.53
CA ALA A 218 -7.25 -35.07 -36.11
C ALA A 218 -7.17 -36.48 -35.49
N ALA A 219 -6.24 -36.69 -34.56
CA ALA A 219 -6.11 -37.96 -33.85
C ALA A 219 -7.45 -38.31 -33.20
N ASN A 220 -7.89 -39.56 -33.38
CA ASN A 220 -9.24 -40.00 -33.04
C ASN A 220 -9.35 -40.41 -31.58
N SER A 221 -8.30 -41.03 -31.04
CA SER A 221 -8.22 -41.42 -29.64
C SER A 221 -6.90 -40.99 -29.04
N LEU A 222 -6.98 -40.60 -27.78
CA LEU A 222 -5.86 -40.32 -26.90
C LEU A 222 -5.95 -41.29 -25.74
N LYS A 223 -4.85 -41.94 -25.45
CA LYS A 223 -4.71 -42.76 -24.26
C LYS A 223 -3.47 -42.34 -23.49
N PHE A 224 -3.65 -42.04 -22.22
CA PHE A 224 -2.58 -41.88 -21.25
C PHE A 224 -2.48 -43.15 -20.44
N HIS A 225 -1.36 -43.84 -20.59
CA HIS A 225 -0.95 -44.93 -19.74
C HIS A 225 0.04 -44.37 -18.70
N ILE A 226 -0.46 -44.17 -17.49
CA ILE A 226 0.41 -43.75 -16.38
C ILE A 226 1.04 -44.99 -15.78
N THR A 227 2.35 -45.07 -15.91
CA THR A 227 3.15 -45.95 -15.06
C THR A 227 3.48 -45.14 -13.82
N ARG A 228 2.90 -45.53 -12.68
CA ARG A 228 3.02 -44.79 -11.41
C ARG A 228 4.51 -44.75 -11.01
N PHE A 229 5.05 -43.56 -10.79
CA PHE A 229 6.44 -43.43 -10.34
C PHE A 229 6.48 -43.65 -8.83
N GLU A 230 6.99 -44.82 -8.43
CA GLU A 230 7.55 -44.95 -7.08
C GLU A 230 8.78 -44.05 -7.02
N LYS A 231 8.84 -43.20 -5.99
CA LYS A 231 9.96 -42.30 -5.72
C LYS A 231 11.20 -43.12 -5.41
N ASP A 232 11.94 -43.56 -6.42
CA ASP A 232 13.34 -43.93 -6.25
C ASP A 232 14.24 -42.75 -6.64
N SER A 233 15.26 -42.58 -5.81
CA SER A 233 16.29 -41.54 -5.69
C SER A 233 17.09 -41.18 -6.96
N THR A 234 16.72 -41.69 -8.14
CA THR A 234 17.53 -41.59 -9.37
C THR A 234 16.77 -41.11 -10.62
N VAL A 235 15.48 -40.78 -10.53
CA VAL A 235 14.72 -40.23 -11.68
C VAL A 235 14.88 -38.71 -11.75
N PHE A 236 15.22 -38.19 -12.93
CA PHE A 236 15.40 -36.76 -13.23
C PHE A 236 14.08 -35.92 -13.24
N GLY A 237 13.02 -36.39 -12.59
CA GLY A 237 11.70 -35.77 -12.50
C GLY A 237 10.81 -36.45 -11.45
N ILE A 238 9.76 -35.75 -10.97
CA ILE A 238 8.85 -36.24 -9.92
C ILE A 238 7.75 -37.18 -10.46
N GLY A 239 7.63 -37.31 -11.79
CA GLY A 239 6.77 -38.30 -12.45
C GLY A 239 6.90 -38.28 -13.97
N ILE A 240 6.63 -39.40 -14.64
CA ILE A 240 6.44 -39.46 -16.09
C ILE A 240 5.11 -40.18 -16.41
N ALA A 241 4.49 -39.85 -17.53
CA ALA A 241 3.32 -40.56 -18.05
C ALA A 241 3.52 -40.88 -19.52
N TYR A 242 3.09 -42.05 -19.98
CA TYR A 242 3.16 -42.40 -21.39
C TYR A 242 1.86 -42.02 -22.07
N TYR A 243 1.95 -41.51 -23.29
CA TYR A 243 0.77 -41.18 -24.08
C TYR A 243 0.83 -41.83 -25.46
N ASP A 244 -0.35 -42.19 -25.95
CA ASP A 244 -0.58 -42.74 -27.28
C ASP A 244 -1.69 -41.92 -27.97
N PHE A 245 -1.36 -41.33 -29.10
CA PHE A 245 -2.35 -40.84 -30.07
C PHE A 245 -2.58 -41.90 -31.13
N ARG A 246 -3.84 -42.25 -31.38
CA ARG A 246 -4.19 -43.15 -32.48
C ARG A 246 -5.09 -42.47 -33.49
N GLY A 247 -4.82 -42.72 -34.75
CA GLY A 247 -5.52 -42.10 -35.86
C GLY A 247 -5.24 -42.79 -37.18
N LYS A 248 -5.76 -42.20 -38.26
CA LYS A 248 -5.52 -42.67 -39.62
C LYS A 248 -4.23 -42.07 -40.14
N ASP A 249 -3.24 -42.92 -40.47
CA ASP A 249 -1.98 -42.51 -41.07
C ASP A 249 -2.22 -41.66 -42.32
N LYS A 250 -1.43 -40.60 -42.48
CA LYS A 250 -1.62 -39.63 -43.56
C LYS A 250 -1.30 -40.17 -44.95
N ASN A 251 -0.41 -41.15 -45.05
CA ASN A 251 0.13 -41.64 -46.31
C ASN A 251 -0.62 -42.86 -46.83
N ASN A 252 -1.02 -43.77 -45.93
CA ASN A 252 -1.60 -45.06 -46.32
C ASN A 252 -3.04 -45.28 -45.81
N GLY A 253 -3.57 -44.44 -44.92
CA GLY A 253 -4.93 -44.55 -44.38
C GLY A 253 -5.15 -45.74 -43.42
N HIS A 254 -4.10 -46.49 -43.08
CA HIS A 254 -4.15 -47.49 -42.03
C HIS A 254 -4.17 -46.85 -40.64
N ASN A 255 -4.41 -47.66 -39.61
CA ASN A 255 -4.31 -47.16 -38.24
C ASN A 255 -2.83 -47.03 -37.87
N GLY A 256 -2.48 -45.96 -37.18
CA GLY A 256 -1.15 -45.75 -36.63
C GLY A 256 -1.21 -45.14 -35.24
N THR A 257 -0.10 -45.30 -34.53
CA THR A 257 0.09 -44.87 -33.15
C THR A 257 1.32 -43.97 -33.05
N PHE A 258 1.11 -42.73 -32.61
CA PHE A 258 2.17 -41.78 -32.22
C PHE A 258 2.26 -41.78 -30.70
N TYR A 259 3.46 -41.95 -30.15
CA TYR A 259 3.64 -42.10 -28.72
C TYR A 259 4.83 -41.32 -28.18
N GLY A 260 4.78 -41.05 -26.88
CA GLY A 260 5.76 -40.23 -26.20
C GLY A 260 5.60 -40.25 -24.69
N GLU A 261 6.34 -39.37 -24.03
CA GLU A 261 6.33 -39.23 -22.58
C GLU A 261 5.92 -37.80 -22.18
N ILE A 262 5.16 -37.68 -21.10
CA ILE A 262 5.01 -36.46 -20.33
C ILE A 262 6.00 -36.53 -19.18
N ILE A 263 6.87 -35.54 -19.03
CA ILE A 263 7.84 -35.43 -17.95
C ILE A 263 7.44 -34.29 -17.03
N ILE A 264 7.35 -34.58 -15.73
CA ILE A 264 7.09 -33.60 -14.68
C ILE A 264 8.39 -33.41 -13.90
N ARG A 265 8.94 -32.20 -13.93
CA ARG A 265 10.19 -31.86 -13.23
C ARG A 265 9.96 -31.53 -11.75
N GLU A 266 11.04 -31.48 -10.98
CA GLU A 266 10.99 -31.13 -9.54
C GLU A 266 10.45 -29.73 -9.23
N ASP A 267 10.54 -28.81 -10.20
CA ASP A 267 9.95 -27.47 -10.13
C ASP A 267 8.47 -27.44 -10.57
N GLY A 268 7.90 -28.61 -10.85
CA GLY A 268 6.51 -28.82 -11.30
C GLY A 268 6.25 -28.53 -12.77
N THR A 269 7.27 -28.11 -13.53
CA THR A 269 7.10 -27.88 -14.97
C THR A 269 6.83 -29.19 -15.72
N VAL A 270 5.93 -29.11 -16.71
CA VAL A 270 5.44 -30.26 -17.49
C VAL A 270 5.87 -30.09 -18.95
N TYR A 271 6.52 -31.11 -19.51
CA TYR A 271 6.94 -31.15 -20.92
C TYR A 271 6.53 -32.47 -21.57
N ALA A 272 6.38 -32.46 -22.90
CA ALA A 272 6.15 -33.67 -23.67
C ALA A 272 7.36 -34.00 -24.57
N THR A 273 7.61 -35.29 -24.80
CA THR A 273 8.65 -35.78 -25.71
C THR A 273 8.06 -36.64 -26.82
N GLU A 274 8.66 -36.59 -28.02
CA GLU A 274 8.30 -37.49 -29.11
C GLU A 274 9.16 -38.76 -29.05
N SER A 275 8.58 -39.91 -28.70
CA SER A 275 9.30 -41.18 -28.71
C SER A 275 9.25 -41.87 -30.06
N GLY A 276 8.13 -41.79 -30.79
CA GLY A 276 8.05 -42.38 -32.12
C GLY A 276 6.65 -42.49 -32.71
N TYR A 277 6.59 -43.16 -33.87
CA TYR A 277 5.37 -43.47 -34.59
C TYR A 277 5.48 -44.84 -35.28
N TYR A 278 4.42 -45.64 -35.23
CA TYR A 278 4.32 -46.90 -35.97
C TYR A 278 2.91 -47.10 -36.55
N ASN A 279 2.82 -47.91 -37.62
CA ASN A 279 1.53 -48.37 -38.16
C ASN A 279 1.10 -49.64 -37.43
N ASP A 280 -0.17 -49.78 -37.09
CA ASP A 280 -0.71 -50.88 -36.28
C ASP A 280 -0.78 -52.24 -37.03
N TYR A 281 -0.21 -52.34 -38.25
CA TYR A 281 -0.31 -53.50 -39.14
C TYR A 281 0.97 -54.34 -39.27
N TYR A 282 1.88 -54.23 -38.31
CA TYR A 282 2.98 -55.19 -38.09
C TYR A 282 3.04 -55.59 -36.62
#